data_AF-A0A8T6YH70-F1
#
_entry.id   AF-A0A8T6YH70-F1
#
_cell.length_a   1.000
_cell.length_b   1.000
_cell.length_c   1.000
_cell.angle_alpha   90.00
_cell.angle_beta   90.00
_cell.angle_gamma   90.00
#
_symmetry.space_group_name_H-M   'P 1'
#
loop_
_entity.id
_entity.type
_entity.pdbx_description
1 polymer ?
#
loop_
_entity_poly.entity_id
_entity_poly.type
_entity_poly.pdbx_seq_one_letter_code
_entity_poly.pdbx_strand_id
1 'polypeptide(L)'
;MKSQIKPVFGYKICPFCGGNVEYAGISSGHIFPAINTGQMYVCRECGYQGGFIMEVDDLDDAGKIREELKINTDGIKTPAFKLPEKWAWLWKIWLVIMVLVFLSEIIVLIPRIIEHG
;
A
#
# COMPACT_ATOMS: atom_id res chain seq x y z
N MET A 1 30.65 3.29 -33.34
CA MET A 1 30.34 2.42 -32.19
C MET A 1 28.93 2.78 -31.73
N LYS A 2 27.91 2.01 -32.12
CA LYS A 2 26.51 2.29 -31.75
C LYS A 2 26.34 1.90 -30.28
N SER A 3 26.31 2.87 -29.37
CA SER A 3 25.89 2.60 -27.98
C SER A 3 24.40 2.25 -28.03
N GLN A 4 24.10 0.97 -27.90
CA GLN A 4 22.72 0.55 -27.65
C GLN A 4 22.40 0.96 -26.22
N ILE A 5 21.74 2.09 -26.06
CA ILE A 5 21.10 2.45 -24.80
C ILE A 5 19.98 1.42 -24.62
N LYS A 6 20.27 0.37 -23.85
CA LYS A 6 19.26 -0.62 -23.46
C LYS A 6 18.13 0.13 -22.75
N PRO A 7 16.85 -0.10 -23.10
CA PRO A 7 15.75 0.50 -22.38
C PRO A 7 15.84 0.08 -20.91
N VAL A 8 15.96 1.05 -20.02
CA VAL A 8 16.13 0.90 -18.56
C VAL A 8 14.79 0.54 -17.90
N PHE A 9 14.13 -0.51 -18.42
CA PHE A 9 12.91 -1.04 -17.86
C PHE A 9 13.17 -2.49 -17.46
N GLY A 10 14.00 -2.66 -16.43
CA GLY A 10 14.23 -3.94 -15.79
C GLY A 10 12.95 -4.49 -15.15
N TYR A 11 12.91 -5.81 -14.96
CA TYR A 11 11.86 -6.51 -14.24
C TYR A 11 11.88 -6.08 -12.78
N LYS A 12 10.75 -5.56 -12.30
CA LYS A 12 10.57 -5.14 -10.92
C LYS A 12 10.16 -6.35 -10.08
N ILE A 13 11.02 -6.77 -9.16
CA ILE A 13 10.77 -7.91 -8.29
C ILE A 13 10.84 -7.53 -6.82
N CYS A 14 10.11 -8.30 -6.01
CA CYS A 14 10.05 -8.14 -4.57
C CYS A 14 11.40 -8.52 -3.93
N PRO A 15 11.99 -7.66 -3.09
CA PRO A 15 13.27 -7.94 -2.42
C PRO A 15 13.21 -9.10 -1.43
N PHE A 16 12.02 -9.56 -1.05
CA PHE A 16 11.84 -10.60 -0.03
C PHE A 16 11.50 -11.97 -0.58
N CYS A 17 10.69 -12.04 -1.65
CA CYS A 17 10.23 -13.31 -2.20
C CYS A 17 10.48 -13.46 -3.71
N GLY A 18 11.09 -12.45 -4.34
CA GLY A 18 11.27 -12.38 -5.80
C GLY A 18 9.97 -12.40 -6.60
N GLY A 19 8.82 -12.25 -5.93
CA GLY A 19 7.51 -12.16 -6.56
C GLY A 19 7.29 -10.82 -7.25
N ASN A 20 6.25 -10.73 -8.07
CA ASN A 20 5.93 -9.48 -8.75
C ASN A 20 5.49 -8.39 -7.74
N VAL A 21 5.88 -7.15 -8.02
CA VAL A 21 5.48 -5.96 -7.26
C VAL A 21 4.60 -5.06 -8.09
N GLU A 22 3.54 -4.54 -7.48
CA GLU A 22 2.62 -3.59 -8.07
C GLU A 22 2.87 -2.20 -7.47
N TYR A 23 2.82 -1.15 -8.30
CA TYR A 23 2.91 0.22 -7.82
C TYR A 23 1.61 0.60 -7.09
N ALA A 24 1.75 1.07 -5.84
CA ALA A 24 0.66 1.39 -4.93
C ALA A 24 0.55 2.90 -4.60
N GLY A 25 1.36 3.75 -5.23
CA GLY A 25 1.30 5.21 -5.08
C GLY A 25 2.59 5.82 -4.55
N ILE A 26 2.50 7.03 -3.99
CA ILE A 26 3.64 7.77 -3.44
C ILE A 26 3.53 7.78 -1.91
N SER A 27 4.56 7.32 -1.19
CA SER A 27 4.59 7.24 0.27
C SER A 27 4.82 8.60 0.95
N SER A 28 5.22 9.63 0.21
CA SER A 28 5.60 10.94 0.76
C SER A 28 4.91 12.08 -0.01
N GLY A 29 4.49 13.12 0.73
CA GLY A 29 3.99 14.37 0.16
C GLY A 29 5.08 15.24 -0.47
N HIS A 30 6.33 14.76 -0.51
CA HIS A 30 7.45 15.44 -1.15
C HIS A 30 7.73 14.79 -2.50
N ILE A 31 7.76 15.62 -3.54
CA ILE A 31 8.15 15.22 -4.90
C ILE A 31 9.68 15.18 -4.90
N PHE A 32 10.25 14.03 -4.56
CA PHE A 32 11.70 13.83 -4.73
C PHE A 32 12.00 13.62 -6.22
N PRO A 33 13.07 14.25 -6.76
CA PRO A 33 13.38 14.19 -8.18
C PRO A 33 13.99 12.85 -8.66
N ALA A 34 14.26 11.92 -7.74
CA ALA A 34 14.74 10.58 -8.11
C ALA A 34 13.54 9.66 -8.39
N ILE A 35 13.55 9.05 -9.57
CA ILE A 35 12.41 8.34 -10.19
C ILE A 35 11.84 7.22 -9.30
N ASN A 36 12.60 6.72 -8.31
CA ASN A 36 12.17 5.64 -7.41
C ASN A 36 12.10 6.03 -5.92
N THR A 37 12.52 7.23 -5.52
CA THR A 37 12.45 7.64 -4.10
C THR A 37 11.10 8.25 -3.78
N GLY A 38 10.32 7.52 -2.98
CA GLY A 38 8.97 7.93 -2.58
C GLY A 38 7.86 7.16 -3.28
N GLN A 39 8.18 6.34 -4.29
CA GLN A 39 7.21 5.38 -4.82
C GLN A 39 6.97 4.26 -3.80
N MET A 40 5.76 3.73 -3.76
CA MET A 40 5.35 2.63 -2.91
C MET A 40 4.96 1.46 -3.78
N TYR A 41 5.43 0.28 -3.40
CA TYR A 41 5.21 -0.97 -4.09
C TYR A 41 4.64 -1.99 -3.13
N VAL A 42 3.76 -2.84 -3.64
CA VAL A 42 3.12 -3.92 -2.88
C VAL A 42 3.38 -5.25 -3.58
N CYS A 43 3.87 -6.24 -2.84
CA CYS A 43 3.95 -7.61 -3.30
C CYS A 43 2.77 -8.42 -2.75
N ARG A 44 1.93 -8.96 -3.63
CA ARG A 44 0.78 -9.80 -3.24
C ARG A 44 1.20 -11.18 -2.72
N GLU A 45 2.39 -11.66 -3.11
CA GLU A 45 2.86 -13.00 -2.73
C GLU A 45 3.28 -13.05 -1.25
N CYS A 46 4.05 -12.06 -0.77
CA CYS A 46 4.54 -12.03 0.61
C CYS A 46 3.98 -10.90 1.47
N GLY A 47 3.12 -10.02 0.93
CA GLY A 47 2.57 -8.87 1.66
C GLY A 47 3.57 -7.75 1.92
N TYR A 48 4.73 -7.75 1.26
CA TYR A 48 5.67 -6.64 1.33
C TYR A 48 5.02 -5.34 0.85
N GLN A 49 5.22 -4.26 1.60
CA GLN A 49 4.80 -2.92 1.24
C GLN A 49 5.94 -1.94 1.56
N GLY A 50 6.47 -1.25 0.56
CA GLY A 50 7.56 -0.30 0.76
C GLY A 50 8.06 0.32 -0.53
N GLY A 51 8.99 1.26 -0.42
CA GLY A 51 9.55 1.96 -1.58
C GLY A 51 10.82 1.35 -2.16
N PHE A 52 11.24 0.19 -1.66
CA PHE A 52 12.43 -0.50 -2.15
C PHE A 52 12.02 -1.66 -3.05
N ILE A 53 12.49 -1.64 -4.29
CA ILE A 53 12.28 -2.72 -5.26
C ILE A 53 13.63 -3.12 -5.86
N MET A 54 13.75 -4.37 -6.29
CA MET A 54 14.88 -4.80 -7.08
C MET A 54 14.50 -4.76 -8.55
N GLU A 55 15.35 -4.14 -9.36
CA GLU A 55 15.22 -4.09 -10.81
C GLU A 55 16.27 -5.04 -11.40
N VAL A 56 15.82 -5.98 -12.23
CA VAL A 56 16.69 -6.98 -12.87
C VAL A 56 16.56 -6.85 -14.38
N ASP A 57 17.68 -6.82 -15.10
CA ASP A 57 17.67 -6.60 -16.55
C ASP A 57 17.24 -7.83 -17.35
N ASP A 58 17.35 -9.03 -16.76
CA ASP A 58 17.08 -10.32 -17.42
C ASP A 58 15.99 -11.14 -16.69
N LEU A 59 15.14 -11.81 -17.46
CA LEU A 59 14.11 -12.72 -16.98
C LEU A 59 14.70 -13.97 -16.30
N ASP A 60 15.80 -14.50 -16.86
CA ASP A 60 16.43 -15.70 -16.33
C ASP A 60 17.07 -15.41 -14.96
N ASP A 61 17.66 -14.23 -14.81
CA ASP A 61 18.21 -13.78 -13.53
C ASP A 61 17.11 -13.48 -12.51
N ALA A 62 15.99 -12.89 -12.94
CA ALA A 62 14.83 -12.71 -12.08
C ALA A 62 14.26 -14.06 -11.58
N GLY A 63 14.26 -15.09 -12.43
CA GLY A 63 13.87 -16.45 -12.08
C GLY A 63 14.76 -17.06 -11.01
N LYS A 64 16.09 -16.98 -11.18
CA LYS A 64 17.07 -17.48 -10.20
C LYS A 64 16.94 -16.78 -8.85
N ILE A 65 16.87 -15.45 -8.86
CA ILE A 65 16.72 -14.64 -7.64
C ILE A 65 15.42 -15.01 -6.90
N ARG A 66 14.33 -15.24 -7.63
CA ARG A 66 13.07 -15.70 -7.04
C ARG A 66 13.19 -17.05 -6.38
N GLU A 67 13.90 -17.99 -7.00
CA GLU A 67 14.09 -19.33 -6.46
C GLU A 67 14.96 -19.31 -5.20
N GLU A 68 16.06 -18.55 -5.22
CA GLU A 68 16.92 -18.32 -4.04
C GLU A 68 16.18 -17.63 -2.89
N LEU A 69 15.34 -16.63 -3.18
CA LEU A 69 14.55 -15.93 -2.18
C LEU A 69 13.42 -16.79 -1.62
N LYS A 70 12.73 -17.58 -2.45
CA LYS A 70 11.67 -18.50 -2.00
C LYS A 70 12.18 -19.50 -0.96
N ILE A 71 13.36 -20.06 -1.18
CA ILE A 71 13.99 -21.00 -0.25
C ILE A 71 14.29 -20.34 1.12
N ASN A 72 14.59 -19.03 1.12
CA ASN A 72 14.85 -18.27 2.34
C ASN A 72 13.59 -17.62 2.97
N THR A 73 12.43 -17.66 2.30
CA THR A 73 11.24 -16.92 2.77
C THR A 73 10.56 -17.59 3.97
N ASP A 74 10.85 -18.85 4.27
CA ASP A 74 10.29 -19.59 5.43
C ASP A 74 10.58 -18.92 6.79
N GLY A 75 11.54 -17.97 6.85
CA GLY A 75 11.85 -17.17 8.04
C GLY A 75 11.44 -15.70 7.99
N ILE A 76 10.97 -15.18 6.86
CA ILE A 76 10.78 -13.73 6.67
C ILE A 76 9.36 -13.34 7.06
N LYS A 77 9.18 -12.91 8.32
CA LYS A 77 8.00 -12.17 8.75
C LYS A 77 8.01 -10.80 8.08
N THR A 78 7.38 -10.69 6.91
CA THR A 78 7.09 -9.37 6.34
C THR A 78 6.21 -8.60 7.33
N PRO A 79 6.52 -7.33 7.61
CA PRO A 79 5.61 -6.48 8.36
C PRO A 79 4.46 -6.13 7.41
N ALA A 80 3.47 -7.02 7.31
CA ALA A 80 2.17 -6.64 6.79
C ALA A 80 1.75 -5.38 7.54
N PHE A 81 1.32 -4.33 6.82
CA PHE A 81 0.77 -3.13 7.42
C PHE A 81 -0.50 -3.52 8.18
N LYS A 82 -0.32 -3.98 9.42
CA LYS A 82 -1.38 -4.18 10.38
C LYS A 82 -1.73 -2.78 10.84
N LEU A 83 -2.82 -2.24 10.28
CA LEU A 83 -3.51 -1.10 10.89
C LEU A 83 -3.51 -1.34 12.39
N PRO A 84 -2.93 -0.44 13.20
CA PRO A 84 -2.73 -0.74 14.60
C PRO A 84 -4.11 -0.98 15.20
N GLU A 85 -4.35 -2.17 15.73
CA GLU A 85 -5.65 -2.64 16.21
C GLU A 85 -6.31 -1.63 17.17
N LYS A 86 -5.47 -0.84 17.86
CA LYS A 86 -5.82 0.30 18.70
C LYS A 86 -6.67 1.38 18.01
N TRP A 87 -6.58 1.53 16.69
CA TRP A 87 -7.37 2.51 15.92
C TRP A 87 -8.76 2.01 15.54
N ALA A 88 -9.00 0.70 15.55
CA ALA A 88 -10.33 0.16 15.25
C ALA A 88 -11.38 0.62 16.29
N TRP A 89 -10.96 0.85 17.53
CA TRP A 89 -11.83 1.39 18.59
C TRP A 89 -12.17 2.87 18.37
N LEU A 90 -11.23 3.68 17.87
CA LEU A 90 -11.48 5.09 17.53
C LEU A 90 -12.55 5.22 16.44
N TRP A 91 -12.50 4.36 15.41
CA TRP A 91 -13.53 4.31 14.38
C TRP A 91 -14.91 3.96 14.93
N LYS A 92 -14.99 3.03 15.89
CA LYS A 92 -16.27 2.68 16.55
C LYS A 92 -16.84 3.87 17.33
N ILE A 93 -16.02 4.59 18.10
CA ILE A 93 -16.48 5.79 18.83
C ILE A 93 -16.96 6.86 17.86
N TRP A 94 -16.17 7.14 16.82
CA TRP A 94 -16.50 8.18 15.86
C TRP A 94 -17.84 7.90 15.16
N LEU A 95 -18.10 6.63 14.83
CA LEU A 95 -19.37 6.18 14.25
C LEU A 95 -20.55 6.41 15.21
N VAL A 96 -20.38 6.12 16.51
CA VAL A 96 -21.40 6.39 17.53
C VAL A 96 -21.70 7.89 17.64
N ILE A 97 -20.67 8.74 17.65
CA ILE A 97 -20.84 10.20 17.71
C ILE A 97 -21.62 10.70 16.49
N MET A 98 -21.25 10.27 15.28
CA MET A 98 -21.96 10.62 14.04
C MET A 98 -23.45 10.26 14.11
N VAL A 99 -23.78 9.07 14.59
CA VAL A 99 -25.17 8.62 14.73
C VAL A 99 -25.92 9.48 15.75
N LEU A 100 -25.32 9.80 16.89
CA LEU A 100 -25.95 10.65 17.91
C LEU A 100 -26.24 12.07 17.41
N VAL A 101 -25.29 12.68 16.68
CA VAL A 101 -25.48 13.99 16.07
C VAL A 101 -26.63 13.93 15.06
N PHE A 102 -26.63 12.92 14.19
CA PHE A 102 -27.69 12.75 13.19
C PHE A 102 -29.07 12.55 13.82
N LEU A 103 -29.15 11.77 14.91
CA LEU A 103 -30.39 11.59 15.67
C LEU A 103 -30.84 12.89 16.35
N SER A 104 -29.92 13.68 16.91
CA SER A 104 -30.28 14.97 17.52
C SER A 104 -30.85 15.95 16.50
N GLU A 105 -30.31 15.99 15.28
CA GLU A 105 -30.84 16.83 14.20
C GLU A 105 -32.24 16.38 13.78
N ILE A 106 -32.47 15.07 13.67
CA ILE A 106 -33.80 14.51 13.36
C ILE A 106 -34.81 14.86 14.46
N ILE A 107 -34.44 14.72 15.74
CA ILE A 107 -35.31 15.03 16.88
C ILE A 107 -35.69 16.51 16.90
N VAL A 108 -34.80 17.40 16.47
CA VAL A 108 -35.07 18.85 16.40
C VAL A 108 -35.88 19.22 15.15
N LEU A 109 -35.65 18.54 14.02
CA LEU A 109 -36.33 18.80 12.75
C LEU A 109 -37.78 18.31 12.73
N ILE A 110 -38.08 17.14 13.31
CA ILE A 110 -39.44 16.55 13.28
C ILE A 110 -40.49 17.47 13.90
N PRO A 111 -40.32 18.04 15.11
CA PRO A 111 -41.29 18.96 15.71
C PRO A 111 -41.47 20.25 14.89
N ARG A 112 -40.38 20.80 14.35
CA ARG A 112 -40.42 22.02 13.52
C ARG A 112 -41.20 21.82 12.22
N ILE A 113 -41.10 20.65 11.61
CA ILE A 113 -41.86 20.32 10.39
C ILE A 113 -43.35 20.14 10.72
N ILE A 114 -43.68 19.59 11.89
CA ILE A 114 -45.07 19.41 12.34
C ILE A 114 -45.73 20.77 12.70
N GLU A 115 -44.99 21.72 13.27
CA GLU A 115 -45.53 23.03 13.66
C GLU A 115 -45.71 24.01 12.48
N HIS A 116 -44.98 23.83 11.39
CA HIS A 116 -44.99 24.74 10.22
C HIS A 116 -45.56 24.11 8.94
N GLY A 117 -46.02 22.86 9.00
CA GLY A 117 -46.65 22.13 7.90
C GLY A 117 -48.18 22.17 7.92
#